data_AF-A0A5D4RZH5-F1
#
_entry.id   AF-A0A5D4RZH5-F1
#
_cell.length_a   1.000
_cell.length_b   1.000
_cell.length_c   1.000
_cell.angle_alpha   90.00
_cell.angle_beta   90.00
_cell.angle_gamma   90.00
#
_symmetry.space_group_name_H-M   'P 1'
#
loop_
_entity.id
_entity.type
_entity.pdbx_description
1 polymer ?
#
loop_
_entity_poly.entity_id
_entity_poly.type
_entity_poly.pdbx_seq_one_letter_code
_entity_poly.pdbx_strand_id
1 'polypeptide(L)'
;MKKLATGLVLILSSAILYGSTLITAAIYSTVLSKEGFGWDSRYGVFGTAFRRIGTVPLVLSILLAVVGIGFTGYSFYQKKKS
;
A
#
# COMPACT_ATOMS: atom_id res chain seq x y z
N MET A 1 10.56 -23.10 -5.16
CA MET A 1 11.21 -22.22 -4.15
C MET A 1 11.33 -20.78 -4.64
N LYS A 2 11.98 -20.49 -5.78
CA LYS A 2 12.17 -19.12 -6.29
C LYS A 2 10.87 -18.30 -6.41
N LYS A 3 9.82 -18.87 -7.03
CA LYS A 3 8.51 -18.19 -7.20
C LYS A 3 7.80 -17.86 -5.87
N LEU A 4 7.94 -18.73 -4.87
CA LEU A 4 7.39 -18.52 -3.54
C LEU A 4 8.11 -17.39 -2.81
N ALA A 5 9.43 -17.37 -2.84
CA ALA A 5 10.22 -16.29 -2.26
C ALA A 5 9.89 -14.94 -2.90
N THR A 6 9.80 -14.88 -4.24
CA THR A 6 9.37 -13.67 -4.95
C THR A 6 7.97 -13.22 -4.52
N GLY A 7 7.00 -14.14 -4.44
CA GLY A 7 5.64 -13.83 -3.99
C GLY A 7 5.61 -13.24 -2.57
N LEU A 8 6.35 -13.85 -1.63
CA LEU A 8 6.44 -13.36 -0.25
C LEU A 8 7.11 -11.99 -0.16
N VAL A 9 8.19 -11.75 -0.91
CA VAL A 9 8.85 -10.43 -0.96
C VAL A 9 7.88 -9.37 -1.48
N LEU A 10 7.13 -9.65 -2.55
CA LEU A 10 6.16 -8.70 -3.11
C LEU A 10 5.04 -8.37 -2.11
N ILE A 11 4.52 -9.36 -1.37
CA ILE A 11 3.53 -9.15 -0.32
C ILE A 11 4.11 -8.29 0.81
N LEU A 12 5.34 -8.59 1.26
CA LEU A 12 6.01 -7.81 2.30
C LEU A 12 6.25 -6.37 1.86
N SER A 13 6.76 -6.17 0.65
CA SER A 13 6.97 -4.83 0.06
C SER A 13 5.66 -4.07 -0.06
N SER A 14 4.57 -4.72 -0.45
CA SER A 14 3.23 -4.12 -0.45
C SER A 14 2.82 -3.64 0.95
N ALA A 15 2.97 -4.49 1.96
CA ALA A 15 2.57 -4.17 3.33
C ALA A 15 3.38 -2.98 3.87
N ILE A 16 4.70 -2.95 3.61
CA ILE A 16 5.57 -1.84 3.96
C ILE A 16 5.11 -0.57 3.23
N LEU A 17 4.90 -0.62 1.91
CA LEU A 17 4.50 0.55 1.13
C LEU A 17 3.16 1.11 1.60
N TYR A 18 2.17 0.24 1.85
CA TYR A 18 0.87 0.65 2.40
C TYR A 18 1.01 1.31 3.77
N GLY A 19 1.77 0.70 4.69
CA GLY A 19 2.03 1.26 6.02
C GLY A 19 2.73 2.61 5.95
N SER A 20 3.80 2.73 5.15
CA SER A 20 4.50 3.99 4.90
C SER A 20 3.56 5.06 4.38
N THR A 21 2.65 4.70 3.46
CA THR A 21 1.66 5.64 2.90
C THR A 21 0.73 6.21 3.98
N LEU A 22 0.25 5.36 4.89
CA LEU A 22 -0.58 5.78 6.02
C LEU A 22 0.19 6.69 6.97
N ILE A 23 1.45 6.36 7.27
CA ILE A 23 2.32 7.18 8.13
C ILE A 23 2.54 8.55 7.50
N THR A 24 2.89 8.62 6.22
CA THR A 24 3.08 9.89 5.53
C THR A 24 1.80 10.70 5.50
N ALA A 25 0.63 10.08 5.32
CA ALA A 25 -0.65 10.77 5.34
C ALA A 25 -0.99 11.33 6.72
N ALA A 26 -0.65 10.61 7.79
CA ALA A 26 -0.77 11.11 9.15
C ALA A 26 0.12 12.35 9.36
N ILE A 27 1.39 12.31 8.95
CA ILE A 27 2.30 13.46 9.07
C ILE A 27 1.77 14.64 8.24
N TYR A 28 1.43 14.43 6.97
CA TYR A 28 0.96 15.48 6.07
C TYR A 28 -0.37 16.09 6.54
N SER A 29 -1.23 15.32 7.21
CA SER A 29 -2.46 15.85 7.82
C SER A 29 -2.19 16.93 8.87
N THR A 30 -1.07 16.84 9.60
CA THR A 30 -0.69 17.86 10.60
C THR A 30 -0.29 19.17 9.92
N VAL A 31 0.42 19.09 8.80
CA VAL A 31 0.79 20.24 7.97
C VAL A 31 -0.47 20.89 7.38
N LEU A 32 -1.38 20.07 6.86
CA LEU A 32 -2.64 20.54 6.27
C LEU A 32 -3.53 21.30 7.26
N SER A 33 -3.50 20.87 8.54
CA SER A 33 -4.26 21.50 9.62
C SER A 33 -3.62 22.80 10.11
N LYS A 34 -2.28 22.84 10.22
CA LYS A 34 -1.55 23.98 10.81
C LYS A 34 -1.26 25.10 9.82
N GLU A 35 -0.94 24.77 8.57
CA GLU A 35 -0.43 25.74 7.58
C GLU A 35 -1.54 26.32 6.68
N GLY A 36 -2.82 26.08 7.00
CA GLY A 36 -3.93 26.74 6.31
C GLY A 36 -4.14 26.32 4.85
N PHE A 37 -3.53 25.22 4.40
CA PHE A 37 -3.66 24.69 3.03
C PHE A 37 -5.06 24.23 2.63
N GLY A 38 -6.02 24.29 3.56
CA GLY A 38 -7.39 23.85 3.38
C GLY A 38 -7.50 22.33 3.28
N TRP A 39 -8.53 21.79 3.93
CA TRP A 39 -8.91 20.40 3.79
C TRP A 39 -10.37 20.31 3.34
N ASP A 40 -10.70 19.25 2.60
CA ASP A 40 -12.06 19.06 2.11
C ASP A 40 -12.91 18.44 3.23
N SER A 41 -13.99 19.12 3.62
CA SER A 41 -14.86 18.69 4.72
C SER A 41 -15.45 17.30 4.52
N ARG A 42 -15.62 16.87 3.27
CA ARG A 42 -16.15 15.54 2.91
C ARG A 42 -15.20 14.41 3.27
N TYR A 43 -13.89 14.68 3.27
CA TYR A 43 -12.86 13.67 3.47
C TYR A 43 -12.12 13.82 4.80
N GLY A 44 -12.33 14.91 5.54
CA GLY A 44 -11.56 15.20 6.75
C GLY A 44 -10.12 15.60 6.45
N VAL A 45 -9.39 16.00 7.48
CA VAL A 45 -7.97 16.39 7.36
C VAL A 45 -7.14 15.20 6.87
N PHE A 46 -7.29 14.04 7.52
CA PHE A 46 -6.55 12.84 7.17
C PHE A 46 -6.93 12.31 5.78
N GLY A 47 -8.23 12.21 5.45
CA GLY A 47 -8.63 11.70 4.14
C GLY A 47 -8.22 12.62 2.99
N THR A 48 -8.24 13.94 3.19
CA THR A 48 -7.68 14.89 2.21
C THR A 48 -6.18 14.69 2.04
N ALA A 49 -5.44 14.53 3.14
CA ALA A 49 -4.00 14.25 3.11
C ALA A 49 -3.71 12.93 2.39
N PHE A 50 -4.38 11.85 2.79
CA PHE A 50 -4.24 10.52 2.20
C PHE A 50 -4.58 10.52 0.70
N ARG A 51 -5.58 11.29 0.27
CA ARG A 51 -5.90 11.40 -1.15
C ARG A 51 -4.83 12.16 -1.94
N ARG A 52 -4.28 13.25 -1.38
CA ARG A 52 -3.25 14.06 -2.05
C ARG A 52 -1.94 13.31 -2.23
N ILE A 53 -1.46 12.62 -1.20
CA ILE A 53 -0.12 12.01 -1.22
C ILE A 53 -0.14 10.48 -1.28
N GLY A 54 -1.25 9.85 -0.92
CA GLY A 54 -1.34 8.40 -0.75
C GLY A 54 -1.93 7.65 -1.92
N THR A 55 -2.56 8.31 -2.90
CA THR A 55 -3.22 7.64 -4.03
C THR A 55 -2.26 6.77 -4.84
N VAL A 56 -1.11 7.31 -5.27
CA VAL A 56 -0.14 6.56 -6.09
C VAL A 56 0.51 5.40 -5.31
N PRO A 57 1.07 5.62 -4.10
CA PRO A 57 1.61 4.54 -3.29
C PRO A 57 0.61 3.45 -2.94
N LEU A 58 -0.65 3.80 -2.70
CA LEU A 58 -1.74 2.86 -2.41
C LEU A 58 -2.06 1.97 -3.63
N VAL A 59 -2.17 2.57 -4.82
CA VAL A 59 -2.41 1.78 -6.04
C VAL A 59 -1.26 0.81 -6.27
N LEU A 60 -0.01 1.26 -6.09
CA LEU A 60 1.17 0.41 -6.21
C LEU A 60 1.17 -0.72 -5.17
N SER A 61 0.81 -0.44 -3.90
CA SER A 61 0.76 -1.48 -2.87
C SER A 61 -0.29 -2.54 -3.22
N ILE A 62 -1.48 -2.14 -3.69
CA ILE A 62 -2.52 -3.08 -4.13
C ILE A 62 -2.02 -3.96 -5.29
N LEU A 63 -1.37 -3.37 -6.30
CA LEU A 63 -0.81 -4.14 -7.42
C LEU A 63 0.25 -5.14 -6.95
N LEU A 64 1.17 -4.70 -6.08
CA LEU A 64 2.19 -5.56 -5.48
C LEU A 64 1.57 -6.72 -4.68
N ALA A 65 0.54 -6.45 -3.90
CA ALA A 65 -0.19 -7.48 -3.15
C ALA A 65 -0.83 -8.52 -4.08
N VAL A 66 -1.57 -8.07 -5.10
CA VAL A 66 -2.26 -8.97 -6.04
C VAL A 66 -1.26 -9.86 -6.78
N VAL A 67 -0.17 -9.26 -7.30
CA VAL A 67 0.88 -10.02 -7.99
C VAL A 67 1.59 -10.98 -7.02
N GLY A 68 1.90 -10.54 -5.82
CA GLY A 68 2.54 -11.36 -4.79
C GLY A 68 1.70 -12.56 -4.35
N ILE A 69 0.39 -12.36 -4.16
CA ILE A 69 -0.58 -13.43 -3.88
C ILE A 69 -0.63 -14.41 -5.06
N GLY A 70 -0.67 -13.91 -6.30
CA GLY A 70 -0.65 -14.74 -7.50
C GLY A 70 0.57 -15.65 -7.58
N PHE A 71 1.78 -15.11 -7.38
CA PHE A 71 3.02 -15.90 -7.37
C PHE A 71 3.06 -16.93 -6.25
N THR A 72 2.61 -16.53 -5.05
CA THR A 72 2.56 -17.39 -3.87
C THR A 72 1.60 -18.56 -4.09
N GLY A 73 0.36 -18.28 -4.49
CA GLY A 73 -0.67 -19.28 -4.77
C GLY A 73 -0.28 -20.23 -5.90
N TYR A 74 0.28 -19.70 -6.99
CA TYR A 74 0.78 -20.52 -8.09
C TYR A 74 1.91 -21.47 -7.64
N SER A 75 2.82 -20.99 -6.79
CA SER A 75 3.89 -21.83 -6.27
C SER A 75 3.37 -22.97 -5.39
N PHE A 76 2.31 -22.75 -4.61
CA PHE A 76 1.68 -23.82 -3.82
C PHE A 76 0.94 -24.82 -4.70
N TYR A 77 0.23 -24.36 -5.73
CA TYR A 77 -0.46 -25.23 -6.69
C TYR A 77 0.50 -26.19 -7.38
N GLN A 78 1.65 -25.68 -7.87
CA GLN A 78 2.69 -26.51 -8.48
C GLN A 78 3.24 -27.56 -7.51
N LYS A 79 3.49 -27.20 -6.25
CA LYS A 79 4.01 -28.13 -5.24
C LYS A 79 3.02 -29.26 -4.93
N LYS A 80 1.71 -29.02 -5.02
CA LYS A 80 0.67 -30.04 -4.79
C LYS A 80 0.56 -31.06 -5.93
N LYS A 81 1.01 -30.71 -7.14
CA LYS A 81 0.89 -31.53 -8.36
C LYS A 81 2.14 -32.38 -8.64
N SER A 82 3.24 -32.11 -7.94
CA SER A 82 4.50 -32.86 -7.97
C SER A 82 4.56 -33.85 -6.82
#